data_AF-K1SAV4-F1
#
_entry.id   AF-K1SAV4-F1
#
_cell.length_a   1.000
_cell.length_b   1.000
_cell.length_c   1.000
_cell.angle_alpha   90.00
_cell.angle_beta   90.00
_cell.angle_gamma   90.00
#
_symmetry.space_group_name_H-M   'P 1'
#
loop_
_entity.id
_entity.type
_entity.pdbx_description
1 polymer ?
#
loop_
_entity_poly.entity_id
_entity_poly.type
_entity_poly.pdbx_seq_one_letter_code
_entity_poly.pdbx_strand_id
1 'polypeptide(L)'
;MILSDNDGEISAKLWDYNENTHGKFETDMFVKVRGTISQYNGADQLRVEKMRKVTPEDNVDITDYVRHAGYTGEYMYNKITETINAFSDEDLKKLVGTIFTENKESF
;
A
#
# COMPACT_ATOMS: atom_id res chain seq x y z
N MET A 1 -2.82 11.63 -15.21
CA MET A 1 -2.02 10.61 -14.51
C MET A 1 -2.92 9.86 -13.54
N ILE A 2 -2.50 8.69 -13.06
CA ILE A 2 -3.21 7.95 -12.01
C ILE A 2 -2.33 8.00 -10.77
N LEU A 3 -2.92 8.37 -9.63
CA LEU A 3 -2.27 8.29 -8.33
C LEU A 3 -2.86 7.11 -7.58
N SER A 4 -2.04 6.41 -6.82
CA SER A 4 -2.44 5.26 -6.02
C SER A 4 -1.98 5.41 -4.58
N ASP A 5 -2.80 4.97 -3.65
CA ASP A 5 -2.46 4.75 -2.25
C ASP A 5 -2.92 3.34 -1.81
N ASN A 6 -2.90 3.06 -0.51
CA ASN A 6 -3.34 1.77 0.03
C ASN A 6 -4.85 1.51 -0.19
N ASP A 7 -5.67 2.56 -0.25
CA ASP A 7 -7.13 2.47 -0.32
C ASP A 7 -7.64 2.42 -1.77
N GLY A 8 -6.85 2.86 -2.76
CA GLY A 8 -7.22 2.74 -4.16
C GLY A 8 -6.43 3.60 -5.12
N GLU A 9 -7.08 3.95 -6.23
CA GLU A 9 -6.50 4.70 -7.33
C GLU A 9 -7.44 5.85 -7.73
N ILE A 10 -6.88 7.02 -8.04
CA ILE A 10 -7.64 8.20 -8.49
C ILE A 10 -7.03 8.81 -9.75
N SER A 11 -7.91 9.21 -10.68
CA SER A 11 -7.50 9.95 -11.87
C SER A 11 -7.13 11.38 -11.48
N ALA A 12 -5.88 11.79 -11.74
CA ALA A 12 -5.39 13.12 -11.44
C ALA A 12 -5.02 13.91 -12.70
N LYS A 13 -5.42 15.18 -12.76
CA LYS A 13 -5.04 16.13 -13.82
C LYS A 13 -4.31 17.33 -13.24
N LEU A 14 -3.06 17.48 -13.67
CA LEU A 14 -2.24 18.67 -13.44
C LEU A 14 -2.31 19.57 -14.67
N TRP A 15 -2.87 20.76 -14.49
CA TRP A 15 -2.95 21.78 -15.51
C TRP A 15 -1.70 22.68 -15.44
N ASP A 16 -1.31 23.24 -16.57
CA ASP A 16 -0.18 24.18 -16.65
C ASP A 16 1.17 23.61 -16.15
N TYR A 17 1.41 22.32 -16.42
CA TYR A 17 2.65 21.66 -16.02
C TYR A 17 3.90 22.36 -16.59
N ASN A 18 4.82 22.73 -15.70
CA ASN A 18 6.12 23.28 -16.05
C ASN A 18 7.22 22.52 -15.32
N GLU A 19 8.14 21.90 -16.07
CA GLU A 19 9.27 21.13 -15.50
C GLU A 19 10.15 21.97 -14.56
N ASN A 20 10.36 23.26 -14.84
CA ASN A 20 11.19 24.12 -14.01
C ASN A 20 10.54 24.42 -12.64
N THR A 21 9.21 24.40 -12.58
CA THR A 21 8.45 24.74 -11.37
C THR A 21 8.03 23.50 -10.59
N HIS A 22 7.82 22.37 -11.27
CA HIS A 22 7.25 21.16 -10.65
C HIS A 22 8.27 20.02 -10.57
N GLY A 23 9.35 20.09 -11.34
CA GLY A 23 10.34 19.03 -11.45
C GLY A 23 9.85 17.88 -12.33
N LYS A 24 10.68 16.83 -12.41
CA LYS A 24 10.36 15.59 -13.14
C LYS A 24 9.65 14.60 -12.22
N PHE A 25 8.50 14.11 -12.66
CA PHE A 25 7.77 13.01 -12.03
C PHE A 25 7.86 11.77 -12.89
N GLU A 26 8.37 10.68 -12.31
CA GLU A 26 8.49 9.38 -12.95
C GLU A 26 7.52 8.40 -12.27
N THR A 27 7.30 7.25 -12.91
CA THR A 27 6.55 6.14 -12.29
C THR A 27 7.26 5.69 -11.01
N ASP A 28 6.50 5.21 -10.02
CA ASP A 28 6.99 4.78 -8.70
C ASP A 28 7.60 5.90 -7.82
N MET A 29 7.33 7.16 -8.14
CA MET A 29 7.72 8.30 -7.30
C MET A 29 6.65 8.70 -6.30
N PHE A 30 7.03 8.81 -5.03
CA PHE A 30 6.16 9.42 -4.01
C PHE A 30 6.08 10.94 -4.19
N VAL A 31 4.86 11.42 -4.34
CA VAL A 31 4.57 12.84 -4.54
C VAL A 31 3.55 13.33 -3.53
N LYS A 32 3.80 14.52 -2.98
CA LYS A 32 2.84 15.25 -2.17
C LYS A 32 1.97 16.08 -3.09
N VAL A 33 0.68 15.81 -3.09
CA VAL A 33 -0.30 16.44 -3.98
C VAL A 33 -1.28 17.25 -3.15
N ARG A 34 -1.55 18.47 -3.59
CA ARG A 34 -2.63 19.32 -3.09
C ARG A 34 -3.55 19.63 -4.26
N GLY A 35 -4.84 19.46 -4.05
CA GLY A 35 -5.82 19.64 -5.09
C GLY A 35 -7.25 19.50 -4.55
N THR A 36 -8.20 19.59 -5.46
CA THR A 36 -9.63 19.46 -5.18
C THR A 36 -10.20 18.27 -5.96
N ILE A 37 -11.08 17.49 -5.32
CA ILE A 37 -11.81 16.42 -6.00
C ILE A 37 -12.97 17.07 -6.75
N SER A 38 -13.05 16.77 -8.04
CA SER A 38 -14.13 17.20 -8.93
C SER A 38 -14.72 15.98 -9.62
N GLN A 39 -16.04 15.92 -9.69
CA GLN A 39 -16.71 14.86 -10.44
C GLN A 39 -16.71 15.22 -11.93
N TYR A 40 -16.27 14.30 -12.79
CA TYR A 40 -16.28 14.45 -14.23
C TYR A 40 -16.88 13.19 -14.86
N ASN A 41 -17.99 13.33 -15.60
CA ASN A 41 -18.75 12.21 -16.18
C ASN A 41 -19.13 11.12 -15.16
N GLY A 42 -19.47 11.52 -13.92
CA GLY A 42 -19.86 10.59 -12.86
C GLY A 42 -18.70 9.89 -12.14
N ALA A 43 -17.45 10.15 -12.53
CA ALA A 43 -16.26 9.63 -11.86
C ALA A 43 -15.50 10.74 -11.12
N ASP A 44 -14.91 10.40 -9.98
CA ASP A 44 -14.07 11.32 -9.21
C ASP A 44 -12.73 11.55 -9.90
N GLN A 45 -12.35 12.82 -10.03
CA GLN A 45 -11.09 13.26 -10.60
C GLN A 45 -10.42 14.27 -9.67
N LEU A 46 -9.16 14.02 -9.34
CA LEU A 46 -8.35 14.96 -8.58
C LEU A 46 -7.80 16.05 -9.52
N ARG A 47 -8.24 17.29 -9.33
CA ARG A 47 -7.63 18.46 -9.95
C ARG A 47 -6.42 18.88 -9.11
N VAL A 48 -5.23 18.73 -9.66
CA VAL A 48 -3.99 19.06 -8.95
C VAL A 48 -3.71 20.56 -9.04
N GLU A 49 -3.55 21.20 -7.88
CA GLU A 49 -3.16 22.62 -7.75
C GLU A 49 -1.66 22.76 -7.46
N LYS A 50 -1.11 21.86 -6.65
CA LYS A 50 0.31 21.83 -6.31
C LYS A 50 0.79 20.40 -6.17
N MET A 51 1.93 20.10 -6.78
CA MET A 51 2.59 18.80 -6.70
C MET A 51 4.07 19.00 -6.46
N ARG A 52 4.65 18.21 -5.57
CA ARG A 52 6.10 18.14 -5.36
C ARG A 52 6.52 16.74 -4.93
N LYS A 53 7.82 16.44 -5.07
CA LYS A 53 8.42 15.23 -4.50
C LYS A 53 8.30 15.25 -2.98
N VAL A 54 8.06 14.08 -2.39
CA VAL A 54 8.15 13.89 -0.94
C VAL A 54 9.59 14.11 -0.50
N THR A 55 9.79 14.83 0.59
CA THR A 55 11.11 15.04 1.22
C THR A 55 11.18 14.28 2.54
N PRO A 56 12.38 14.00 3.08
CA PRO A 56 12.52 13.34 4.39
C PRO A 56 11.81 14.08 5.53
N GLU A 57 11.59 15.39 5.39
CA GLU A 57 10.86 16.23 6.35
C GLU A 57 9.35 15.97 6.38
N ASP A 58 8.78 15.35 5.34
CA ASP A 58 7.35 15.03 5.32
C ASP A 58 6.99 13.83 6.21
N ASN A 59 7.99 13.10 6.74
CA ASN A 59 7.85 11.95 7.63
C ASN A 59 6.78 10.94 7.15
N VAL A 60 6.77 10.70 5.83
CA VAL A 60 5.84 9.79 5.16
C VAL A 60 6.36 8.37 5.36
N ASP A 61 5.54 7.52 5.97
CA ASP A 61 5.80 6.09 5.99
C ASP A 61 5.47 5.51 4.61
N ILE A 62 6.47 4.99 3.91
CA ILE A 62 6.31 4.39 2.58
C ILE A 62 5.33 3.21 2.63
N THR A 63 5.22 2.54 3.79
CA THR A 63 4.30 1.42 3.97
C THR A 63 2.84 1.83 3.83
N ASP A 64 2.46 3.07 4.13
CA ASP A 64 1.08 3.57 3.96
C ASP A 64 0.66 3.74 2.48
N TYR A 65 1.61 3.70 1.55
CA TYR A 65 1.38 4.03 0.14
C TYR A 65 1.73 2.88 -0.82
N VAL A 66 2.40 1.84 -0.31
CA VAL A 66 2.57 0.57 -1.01
C VAL A 66 1.47 -0.35 -0.53
N ARG A 67 0.70 -0.96 -1.45
CA ARG A 67 -0.27 -1.99 -1.08
C ARG A 67 0.44 -3.12 -0.33
N HIS A 68 0.31 -3.11 0.99
CA HIS A 68 0.73 -4.19 1.85
C HIS A 68 -0.52 -4.91 2.36
N ALA A 69 -0.42 -6.20 2.64
CA ALA A 69 -1.45 -6.83 3.45
C ALA A 69 -1.53 -6.05 4.77
N GLY A 70 -2.72 -5.62 5.21
CA GLY A 70 -2.93 -4.85 6.45
C GLY A 70 -2.50 -5.57 7.75
N TYR A 71 -1.76 -6.67 7.61
CA TYR A 71 -1.22 -7.50 8.66
C TYR A 71 0.25 -7.77 8.34
N THR A 72 1.11 -7.57 9.34
CA THR A 72 2.53 -7.90 9.21
C THR A 72 2.71 -9.41 9.04
N GLY A 73 3.82 -9.84 8.42
CA GLY A 73 4.16 -11.26 8.30
C GLY A 73 4.20 -11.96 9.67
N GLU A 74 4.70 -11.25 10.69
CA GLU A 74 4.70 -11.71 12.08
C GLU A 74 3.28 -11.87 12.65
N TYR A 75 2.38 -10.90 12.41
CA TYR A 75 0.98 -11.01 12.83
C TYR A 75 0.30 -12.23 12.20
N MET A 76 0.48 -12.42 10.89
CA MET A 76 -0.09 -13.56 10.17
C MET A 76 0.50 -14.89 10.65
N TYR A 77 1.82 -14.93 10.90
CA TYR A 77 2.50 -16.10 11.47
C TYR A 77 1.94 -16.46 12.84
N ASN A 78 1.76 -15.48 13.71
CA ASN A 78 1.21 -15.68 15.05
C ASN A 78 -0.24 -16.15 14.98
N LYS A 79 -1.07 -15.60 14.07
CA LYS A 79 -2.45 -16.08 13.90
C LYS A 79 -2.56 -17.50 13.38
N ILE A 80 -1.72 -17.89 12.44
CA ILE A 80 -1.70 -19.28 11.97
C ILE A 80 -1.25 -20.21 13.10
N THR A 81 -0.21 -19.81 13.83
CA THR A 81 0.31 -20.59 14.98
C THR A 81 -0.74 -20.74 16.10
N GLU A 82 -1.45 -19.68 16.46
CA GLU A 82 -2.57 -19.73 17.41
C GLU A 82 -3.66 -20.69 16.94
N THR A 83 -4.00 -20.65 15.65
CA THR A 83 -5.01 -21.53 15.06
C THR A 83 -4.58 -22.99 15.12
N ILE A 84 -3.31 -23.27 14.82
CA ILE A 84 -2.73 -24.62 14.93
C ILE A 84 -2.77 -25.11 16.38
N ASN A 85 -2.48 -24.24 17.34
CA ASN A 85 -2.50 -24.61 18.75
C ASN A 85 -3.91 -24.86 19.31
N ALA A 86 -4.93 -24.28 18.68
CA ALA A 86 -6.34 -24.44 19.06
C ALA A 86 -6.99 -25.73 18.54
N PHE A 87 -6.33 -26.52 17.69
CA PHE A 87 -6.84 -27.83 17.28
C PHE A 87 -6.99 -28.75 18.49
N SER A 88 -8.19 -29.32 18.65
CA SER A 88 -8.48 -30.31 19.70
C SER A 88 -8.01 -31.72 19.33
N ASP A 89 -7.78 -31.96 18.04
CA ASP A 89 -7.25 -33.21 17.51
C ASP A 89 -5.72 -33.11 17.38
N GLU A 90 -5.03 -33.96 18.13
CA GLU A 90 -3.56 -33.96 18.23
C GLU A 90 -2.87 -34.41 16.92
N ASP A 91 -3.54 -35.23 16.11
CA ASP A 91 -2.98 -35.69 14.84
C ASP A 91 -3.09 -34.60 13.78
N LEU A 92 -4.23 -33.89 13.72
CA LEU A 92 -4.39 -32.71 12.85
C LEU A 92 -3.43 -31.58 13.26
N LYS A 93 -3.26 -31.34 14.56
CA LYS A 93 -2.32 -30.35 15.07
C LYS A 93 -0.88 -30.63 14.63
N LYS A 94 -0.44 -31.89 14.76
CA LYS A 94 0.90 -32.31 14.34
C LYS A 94 1.09 -32.19 12.83
N LEU A 95 0.12 -32.69 12.04
CA LEU A 95 0.21 -32.66 10.58
C LEU A 95 0.33 -31.22 10.06
N VAL A 96 -0.59 -30.34 10.49
CA VAL A 96 -0.60 -28.94 10.03
C VAL A 96 0.62 -28.18 10.57
N GLY A 97 1.03 -28.42 11.81
CA GLY A 97 2.22 -27.81 12.42
C GLY A 97 3.52 -28.19 11.70
N THR A 98 3.69 -29.45 11.31
CA THR A 98 4.86 -29.92 10.56
C THR A 98 4.91 -29.28 9.18
N ILE A 99 3.81 -29.31 8.42
CA ILE A 99 3.74 -28.68 7.09
C ILE A 99 4.01 -27.18 7.17
N PHE A 100 3.47 -26.50 8.18
CA PHE A 100 3.66 -25.06 8.38
C PHE A 100 5.12 -24.71 8.73
N THR A 101 5.79 -25.57 9.50
CA THR A 101 7.20 -25.37 9.87
C THR A 101 8.15 -25.67 8.71
N GLU A 102 7.85 -26.68 7.89
CA GLU A 102 8.66 -27.04 6.71
C GLU A 102 8.62 -25.96 5.61
N ASN A 103 7.47 -25.29 5.45
CA ASN A 103 7.34 -24.21 4.47
C ASN A 103 7.88 -22.86 4.94
N LYS A 104 8.45 -22.78 6.16
CA LYS A 104 8.96 -21.54 6.75
C LYS A 104 10.11 -20.89 5.97
N GLU A 105 10.82 -21.65 5.13
CA GLU A 105 11.91 -21.11 4.28
C GLU A 105 11.45 -20.61 2.90
N SER A 106 10.18 -20.79 2.52
CA SER A 106 9.64 -20.34 1.23
C SER A 106 8.80 -19.06 1.29
N PHE A 107 8.72 -18.40 2.45
CA PHE A 107 7.98 -17.15 2.66
C PHE A 107 8.90 -15.96 2.94
#